data_AF-A0A2H6N8V3-F1
#
_entry.id   AF-A0A2H6N8V3-F1
#
_cell.length_a   1.000
_cell.length_b   1.000
_cell.length_c   1.000
_cell.angle_alpha   90.00
_cell.angle_beta   90.00
_cell.angle_gamma   90.00
#
_symmetry.space_group_name_H-M   'P 1'
#
loop_
_entity.id
_entity.type
_entity.pdbx_description
1 polymer ?
#
loop_
_entity_poly.entity_id
_entity_poly.type
_entity_poly.pdbx_seq_one_letter_code
_entity_poly.pdbx_strand_id
1 'polypeptide(L)'
;AEYMGLSDMFELDLPTVHSIISKMIINEELMASLDQPTQTVVMHRTEPTTQQNLALQLAEKLGSLVENNERVFDQKQGTYGGYFRDQKDGYRKNEGGYLRRGGYRQQERQSNY
;
A
#
# COMPACT_ATOMS: atom_id res chain seq x y z
N ALA A 1 -30.07 -34.14 -24.63
CA ALA A 1 -28.66 -34.30 -24.23
C ALA A 1 -28.66 -35.29 -23.09
N GLU A 2 -28.02 -36.45 -23.26
CA GLU A 2 -27.77 -37.33 -22.12
C GLU A 2 -26.83 -36.59 -21.17
N TYR A 3 -27.21 -36.50 -19.89
CA TYR A 3 -26.34 -35.95 -18.87
C TYR A 3 -25.33 -37.04 -18.49
N MET A 4 -24.10 -36.95 -19.01
CA MET A 4 -23.00 -37.79 -18.53
C MET A 4 -22.51 -37.28 -17.17
N GLY A 5 -22.31 -38.20 -16.24
CA GLY A 5 -21.70 -37.91 -14.95
C GLY A 5 -20.20 -37.66 -15.07
N LEU A 6 -19.61 -36.98 -14.09
CA LEU A 6 -18.16 -36.71 -14.07
C LEU A 6 -17.32 -38.00 -14.08
N SER A 7 -17.84 -39.11 -13.54
CA SER A 7 -17.18 -40.43 -13.64
C SER A 7 -16.97 -40.85 -15.09
N ASP A 8 -17.98 -40.66 -15.94
CA ASP A 8 -17.97 -41.15 -17.32
C ASP A 8 -17.18 -40.20 -18.22
N MET A 9 -17.30 -38.88 -17.98
CA MET A 9 -16.55 -37.87 -18.73
C MET A 9 -15.03 -37.99 -18.56
N PHE A 10 -14.58 -38.41 -17.38
CA PHE A 10 -13.17 -38.50 -17.04
C PHE A 10 -12.66 -39.94 -16.90
N GLU A 11 -13.52 -40.94 -17.14
CA GLU A 11 -13.21 -42.37 -17.01
C GLU A 11 -12.62 -42.74 -15.64
N LEU A 12 -13.18 -42.15 -14.57
CA LEU A 12 -12.75 -42.36 -13.19
C LEU A 12 -13.85 -43.06 -12.39
N ASP A 13 -13.45 -43.84 -11.39
CA ASP A 13 -14.36 -44.43 -10.43
C ASP A 13 -15.00 -43.35 -9.54
N LEU A 14 -16.27 -43.57 -9.19
CA LEU A 14 -17.06 -42.62 -8.39
C LEU A 14 -16.39 -42.24 -7.05
N PRO A 15 -15.76 -43.17 -6.30
CA PRO A 15 -15.02 -42.82 -5.07
C PRO A 15 -13.85 -41.86 -5.31
N THR A 16 -13.11 -42.04 -6.41
CA THR A 16 -12.01 -41.13 -6.77
C THR A 16 -12.52 -39.74 -7.12
N VAL A 17 -13.57 -39.64 -7.94
CA VAL A 17 -14.22 -38.36 -8.26
C VAL A 17 -14.69 -37.66 -6.99
N HIS A 18 -15.38 -38.40 -6.11
CA HIS A 18 -15.85 -37.87 -4.83
C HIS A 18 -14.70 -37.38 -3.93
N SER A 19 -13.57 -38.11 -3.89
CA SER A 19 -12.38 -37.72 -3.13
C SER A 19 -11.74 -36.44 -3.68
N ILE A 20 -11.61 -36.33 -5.00
CA ILE A 20 -11.02 -35.16 -5.66
C ILE A 20 -11.90 -33.93 -5.41
N ILE A 21 -13.20 -34.02 -5.66
CA ILE A 21 -14.13 -32.90 -5.48
C ILE A 21 -14.19 -32.47 -4.02
N SER A 22 -14.26 -33.43 -3.09
CA SER A 22 -14.23 -33.14 -1.66
C SER A 22 -12.96 -32.38 -1.26
N LYS A 23 -11.79 -32.78 -1.80
CA LYS A 23 -10.53 -32.07 -1.55
C LYS A 23 -10.55 -30.65 -2.11
N MET A 24 -11.04 -30.45 -3.33
CA MET A 24 -11.13 -29.11 -3.94
C MET A 24 -12.07 -28.18 -3.18
N ILE A 25 -13.19 -28.69 -2.64
CA ILE A 25 -14.10 -27.91 -1.80
C ILE A 25 -13.42 -27.53 -0.48
N ILE A 26 -12.75 -28.49 0.18
CA ILE A 26 -12.05 -28.24 1.46
C ILE A 26 -10.89 -27.25 1.30
N ASN A 27 -10.19 -27.30 0.17
CA ASN A 27 -9.09 -26.39 -0.15
C ASN A 27 -9.57 -24.99 -0.59
N GLU A 28 -10.90 -24.75 -0.63
CA GLU A 28 -11.50 -23.51 -1.15
C GLU A 28 -11.16 -23.21 -2.61
N GLU A 29 -10.81 -24.24 -3.40
CA GLU A 29 -10.55 -24.13 -4.85
C GLU A 29 -11.86 -24.17 -5.64
N LEU A 30 -12.86 -24.91 -5.14
CA LEU A 30 -14.18 -25.05 -5.73
C LEU A 30 -15.24 -24.54 -4.77
N MET A 31 -15.93 -23.47 -5.16
CA MET A 31 -17.04 -22.90 -4.39
C MET A 31 -18.32 -23.70 -4.63
N ALA A 32 -18.40 -24.87 -4.01
CA ALA A 32 -19.50 -25.79 -4.20
C ALA A 32 -19.81 -26.61 -2.94
N SER A 33 -20.96 -27.28 -2.95
CA SER A 33 -21.33 -28.30 -1.97
C SER A 33 -21.68 -29.59 -2.66
N LEU A 34 -21.32 -30.73 -2.05
CA LEU A 34 -21.72 -32.03 -2.53
C LEU A 34 -23.06 -32.45 -1.89
N ASP A 35 -24.03 -32.83 -2.71
CA ASP A 35 -25.31 -33.40 -2.26
C ASP A 35 -25.21 -34.92 -2.18
N GLN A 36 -25.13 -35.44 -0.96
CA GLN A 36 -24.86 -36.85 -0.67
C GLN A 36 -25.94 -37.83 -1.19
N PRO A 37 -27.26 -37.59 -1.04
CA PRO A 37 -28.30 -38.48 -1.54
C PRO A 37 -28.41 -38.52 -3.07
N THR A 38 -28.17 -37.40 -3.77
CA THR A 38 -28.29 -37.34 -5.23
C THR A 38 -26.96 -37.55 -5.95
N GLN A 39 -25.84 -37.54 -5.22
CA GLN A 39 -24.48 -37.61 -5.75
C GLN A 39 -24.16 -36.52 -6.76
N THR A 40 -24.72 -35.32 -6.55
CA THR A 40 -24.52 -34.15 -7.41
C THR A 40 -23.69 -33.08 -6.74
N VAL A 41 -23.03 -32.25 -7.56
CA VAL A 41 -22.27 -31.08 -7.10
C VAL A 41 -23.09 -29.83 -7.36
N VAL A 42 -23.36 -29.05 -6.32
CA VAL A 42 -24.10 -27.79 -6.39
C VAL A 42 -23.10 -26.65 -6.29
N MET A 43 -22.95 -25.89 -7.37
CA MET A 43 -22.07 -24.72 -7.43
C MET A 43 -22.71 -23.53 -6.71
N HIS A 44 -21.93 -22.84 -5.89
CA HIS A 44 -22.32 -21.58 -5.26
C HIS A 44 -21.89 -20.41 -6.14
N ARG A 45 -22.75 -19.40 -6.33
CA ARG A 45 -22.43 -18.19 -7.12
C ARG A 45 -21.65 -17.19 -6.27
N THR A 46 -20.40 -17.49 -5.96
CA THR A 46 -19.55 -16.63 -5.13
C THR A 46 -18.54 -15.81 -5.94
N GLU A 47 -18.36 -16.10 -7.22
CA GLU A 47 -17.50 -15.29 -8.07
C GLU A 47 -18.08 -13.87 -8.23
N PRO A 48 -17.32 -12.82 -7.91
CA PRO A 48 -17.78 -11.46 -8.11
C PRO A 48 -18.06 -11.23 -9.59
N THR A 49 -19.14 -10.51 -9.88
CA THR A 49 -19.41 -10.07 -11.25
C THR A 49 -18.26 -9.19 -11.75
N THR A 50 -18.14 -9.03 -13.07
CA THR A 50 -17.13 -8.14 -13.67
C THR A 50 -17.16 -6.73 -13.08
N GLN A 51 -18.35 -6.21 -12.75
CA GLN A 51 -18.53 -4.93 -12.08
C GLN A 51 -18.04 -4.93 -10.63
N GLN A 52 -18.34 -5.99 -9.87
CA GLN A 52 -17.87 -6.14 -8.48
C GLN A 52 -16.34 -6.27 -8.43
N ASN A 53 -15.74 -7.03 -9.36
CA ASN A 53 -14.28 -7.13 -9.49
C ASN A 53 -13.64 -5.78 -9.80
N LEU A 54 -14.22 -4.99 -10.71
CA LEU A 54 -13.73 -3.64 -10.97
C LEU A 54 -13.85 -2.74 -9.74
N ALA A 55 -14.96 -2.84 -8.98
CA ALA A 55 -15.15 -2.09 -7.75
C ALA A 55 -14.09 -2.46 -6.69
N LEU A 56 -13.75 -3.75 -6.53
CA LEU A 56 -12.69 -4.21 -5.64
C LEU A 56 -11.33 -3.62 -6.04
N GLN A 57 -10.97 -3.68 -7.32
CA GLN A 57 -9.72 -3.09 -7.83
C GLN A 57 -9.67 -1.57 -7.62
N LEU A 58 -10.81 -0.89 -7.78
CA LEU A 58 -10.89 0.56 -7.53
C LEU A 58 -10.76 0.88 -6.03
N ALA A 59 -11.34 0.06 -5.15
CA ALA A 59 -11.22 0.23 -3.71
C ALA A 59 -9.76 0.11 -3.25
N GLU A 60 -9.01 -0.88 -3.75
CA GLU A 60 -7.57 -1.02 -3.50
C GLU A 60 -6.79 0.22 -3.95
N LYS A 61 -7.05 0.70 -5.18
CA LYS A 61 -6.40 1.90 -5.72
C LYS A 61 -6.74 3.16 -4.92
N LEU A 62 -7.99 3.30 -4.46
CA LEU A 62 -8.39 4.40 -3.60
C LEU A 62 -7.64 4.39 -2.27
N GLY A 63 -7.45 3.22 -1.66
CA GLY A 63 -6.61 3.06 -0.47
C GLY A 63 -5.19 3.59 -0.70
N SER A 64 -4.53 3.14 -1.77
CA SER A 64 -3.19 3.64 -2.12
C SER A 64 -3.16 5.14 -2.42
N LEU A 65 -4.22 5.71 -3.00
CA LEU A 65 -4.30 7.15 -3.26
C LEU A 65 -4.42 7.97 -1.96
N VAL A 66 -5.17 7.48 -0.98
CA VAL A 66 -5.29 8.13 0.34
C VAL A 66 -3.93 8.15 1.04
N GLU A 67 -3.25 7.00 1.12
CA GLU A 67 -1.91 6.91 1.71
C GLU A 67 -0.90 7.86 1.03
N ASN A 68 -0.96 7.95 -0.31
CA ASN A 68 -0.12 8.88 -1.05
C ASN A 68 -0.45 10.36 -0.75
N ASN A 69 -1.73 10.69 -0.62
CA ASN A 69 -2.17 12.04 -0.29
C ASN A 69 -1.69 12.46 1.11
N GLU A 70 -1.80 11.56 2.10
CA GLU A 70 -1.28 11.79 3.45
C GLU A 70 0.23 12.03 3.43
N ARG A 71 0.99 11.18 2.73
CA ARG A 71 2.44 11.35 2.58
C ARG A 71 2.84 12.67 1.95
N VAL A 72 2.14 13.10 0.90
CA VAL A 72 2.38 14.40 0.25
C VAL A 72 2.00 15.56 1.18
N PHE A 73 0.90 15.43 1.92
CA PHE A 73 0.47 16.42 2.89
C PHE A 73 1.51 16.62 3.99
N ASP A 74 2.04 15.54 4.57
CA ASP A 74 3.10 15.59 5.58
C ASP A 74 4.37 16.26 5.05
N GLN A 75 4.78 15.92 3.83
CA GLN A 75 5.95 16.55 3.18
C GLN A 75 5.75 18.06 2.99
N LYS A 76 4.56 18.48 2.56
CA LYS A 76 4.23 19.90 2.41
C LYS A 76 4.24 20.59 3.78
N GLN A 77 3.64 19.99 4.80
CA GLN A 77 3.62 20.58 6.14
C GLN A 77 5.03 20.71 6.75
N GLY A 78 5.90 19.71 6.54
CA GLY A 78 7.31 19.77 6.93
C GLY A 78 8.11 20.83 6.17
N THR A 79 7.80 21.04 4.88
CA THR A 79 8.43 22.08 4.05
C THR A 79 7.99 23.47 4.51
N TYR A 80 6.69 23.71 4.72
CA TYR A 80 6.18 25.00 5.23
C TYR A 80 6.60 25.28 6.68
N GLY A 81 6.72 24.26 7.54
CA GLY A 81 7.15 24.41 8.94
C GLY A 81 8.63 24.74 9.13
N GLY A 82 9.49 24.41 8.17
CA GLY A 82 10.92 24.75 8.20
C GLY A 82 11.18 26.24 8.01
N TYR A 83 10.48 26.89 7.08
CA TYR A 83 10.69 28.32 6.78
C TYR A 83 10.29 29.26 7.93
N PHE A 84 9.42 28.81 8.85
CA PHE A 84 9.06 29.58 10.05
C PHE A 84 9.95 29.28 11.27
N ARG A 85 10.73 28.19 11.25
CA ARG A 85 11.62 27.83 12.36
C ARG A 85 12.93 28.61 12.28
N ASP A 86 13.50 28.78 11.08
CA ASP A 86 14.76 29.51 10.89
C ASP A 86 14.66 31.02 11.17
N GLN A 87 13.46 31.62 11.13
CA GLN A 87 13.29 33.05 11.45
C GLN A 87 13.22 33.36 12.96
N LYS A 88 12.98 32.37 13.83
CA LYS A 88 12.80 32.61 15.27
C LYS A 88 14.09 32.51 16.09
N ASP A 89 15.14 31.90 15.54
CA ASP A 89 16.42 31.72 16.22
C ASP A 89 17.46 32.84 15.94
N GLY A 90 17.15 33.78 15.04
CA GLY A 90 18.06 34.89 14.67
C GLY A 90 18.12 36.08 15.64
N TYR A 91 17.20 36.20 16.60
CA TYR A 91 17.06 37.40 17.45
C TYR A 91 17.60 37.25 18.89
N ARG A 92 18.18 36.11 19.27
CA ARG A 92 18.64 35.84 20.65
C ARG A 92 20.15 35.63 20.81
N LYS A 93 20.97 36.12 19.88
CA LYS A 93 22.42 35.94 19.95
C LYS A 93 23.25 37.22 19.77
N ASN A 94 22.73 38.36 20.21
CA ASN A 94 23.50 39.61 20.21
C ASN A 94 23.32 40.46 21.48
N GLU A 95 23.34 39.83 22.65
CA GLU A 95 23.57 40.51 23.93
C GLU A 95 24.59 39.71 24.75
N GLY A 96 25.88 39.93 24.50
CA GLY A 96 26.93 39.29 25.31
C GLY A 96 28.34 39.31 24.74
N GLY A 97 28.73 40.34 23.99
CA GLY A 97 30.01 40.36 23.28
C GLY A 97 30.77 41.69 23.30
N TYR A 98 30.47 42.60 24.24
CA TYR A 98 31.41 43.68 24.53
C TYR A 98 32.62 43.07 25.21
N LEU A 99 33.84 43.35 24.72
CA LEU A 99 35.14 42.87 25.19
C LEU A 99 35.71 41.65 24.43
N ARG A 100 36.01 41.80 23.13
CA ARG A 100 37.23 41.17 22.61
C ARG A 100 37.78 41.86 21.36
N ARG A 101 38.93 42.51 21.57
CA ARG A 101 40.09 42.44 20.68
C ARG A 101 40.04 43.36 19.45
N GLY A 102 40.15 44.66 19.72
CA GLY A 102 40.85 45.56 18.81
C GLY A 102 42.32 45.12 18.70
N GLY A 103 42.81 44.94 17.48
CA GLY A 103 44.19 44.57 17.22
C GLY A 103 44.47 44.29 15.74
N TYR A 104 45.19 45.22 15.13
CA TYR A 104 46.09 45.03 13.98
C TYR A 104 45.49 44.85 12.58
N ARG A 105 45.41 45.97 11.84
CA ARG A 105 46.03 46.10 10.50
C ARG A 105 45.85 47.54 10.01
N GLN A 106 46.76 48.42 10.40
CA GLN A 106 46.97 49.67 9.68
C GLN A 106 48.27 49.51 8.88
N GLN A 107 48.10 49.65 7.58
CA GLN A 107 49.05 49.40 6.53
C GLN A 107 49.95 50.65 6.42
N GLU A 108 51.20 50.56 6.86
CA GLU A 108 52.21 51.57 6.58
C GLU A 108 52.50 51.57 5.08
N ARG A 109 52.00 52.59 4.37
CA ARG A 109 52.58 53.01 3.08
C ARG A 109 53.58 54.12 3.36
N GLN A 110 54.84 53.79 3.13
CA GLN A 110 55.97 54.71 3.07
C GLN A 110 55.78 55.81 2.03
N SER A 111 56.44 56.94 2.34
CA SER A 111 56.92 58.01 1.46
C SER A 111 55.89 58.95 0.85
N ASN A 112 55.94 60.21 1.29
CA ASN A 112 56.59 61.24 0.46
C ASN A 112 56.86 62.54 1.22
N TYR A 113 58.11 63.00 1.07
CA TYR A 113 58.72 64.33 1.29
C TYR A 113 58.59 65.01 2.65
#